data_AF-A0A367RZE6-F1
#
_entry.id   AF-A0A367RZE6-F1
#
_cell.length_a   1.000
_cell.length_b   1.000
_cell.length_c   1.000
_cell.angle_alpha   90.00
_cell.angle_beta   90.00
_cell.angle_gamma   90.00
#
_symmetry.space_group_name_H-M   'P 1'
#
loop_
_entity.id
_entity.type
_entity.pdbx_description
1 polymer ?
#
loop_
_entity_poly.entity_id
_entity_poly.type
_entity_poly.pdbx_seq_one_letter_code
_entity_poly.pdbx_strand_id
1 'polypeptide(L)' 'MQLVGDKFKSEVEALLEVKKSLVYQAGDWVKSTESGEIWQVRNFDGEWLSVKRDNKIGSLHKSEVELIQQEIAA' A
#
# COMPACT_ATOMS: atom_id res chain seq x y z
N MET A 1 33.17 -21.65 9.84
CA MET A 1 32.57 -20.36 10.26
C MET A 1 31.25 -20.21 9.53
N GLN A 2 30.16 -20.54 10.21
CA GLN A 2 28.80 -20.55 9.65
C GLN A 2 28.07 -19.34 10.24
N LEU A 3 28.05 -18.24 9.50
CA LEU A 3 27.33 -17.01 9.84
C LEU A 3 26.72 -16.44 8.55
N VAL A 4 25.85 -17.22 7.90
CA VAL A 4 25.08 -16.78 6.71
C VAL A 4 23.58 -16.67 7.04
N GLY A 5 23.15 -17.12 8.23
CA GLY A 5 21.74 -17.12 8.64
C GLY A 5 21.29 -15.84 9.34
N ASP A 6 22.05 -15.38 10.35
CA ASP A 6 21.61 -14.28 11.23
C ASP A 6 21.56 -12.92 10.53
N LYS A 7 22.49 -12.68 9.60
CA LYS A 7 22.54 -11.41 8.85
C LYS A 7 21.39 -11.28 7.84
N PHE A 8 21.04 -12.38 7.17
CA PHE A 8 19.92 -12.43 6.23
C PHE A 8 18.58 -12.28 6.95
N LYS A 9 18.44 -12.87 8.14
CA LYS A 9 17.23 -12.76 8.96
C LYS A 9 16.99 -11.31 9.42
N SER A 10 18.03 -10.61 9.88
CA SER A 10 17.91 -9.18 10.25
C SER A 10 17.66 -8.25 9.05
N GLU A 11 18.24 -8.50 7.88
CA GLU A 11 17.94 -7.71 6.67
C GLU A 11 16.50 -7.91 6.20
N VAL A 12 15.97 -9.13 6.28
CA VAL A 12 14.56 -9.43 5.95
C VAL A 12 13.60 -8.81 6.97
N GLU A 13 13.92 -8.86 8.27
CA GLU A 13 13.12 -8.22 9.32
C GLU A 13 13.11 -6.69 9.20
N ALA A 14 14.25 -6.07 8.89
CA ALA A 14 14.35 -4.63 8.63
C ALA A 14 13.60 -4.20 7.35
N LEU A 15 13.63 -5.00 6.29
CA LEU A 15 12.82 -4.76 5.08
C LEU A 15 11.32 -4.94 5.34
N LEU A 16 10.93 -5.87 6.22
CA LEU A 16 9.54 -6.04 6.66
C LEU A 16 9.06 -4.83 7.46
N GLU A 17 9.91 -4.22 8.28
CA GLU A 17 9.57 -3.05 9.10
C GLU A 17 9.56 -1.76 8.26
N VAL A 18 10.43 -1.64 7.26
CA VAL A 18 10.35 -0.57 6.24
C VAL A 18 9.08 -0.70 5.37
N LYS A 19 8.64 -1.93 5.04
CA LYS A 19 7.35 -2.15 4.36
C LYS A 19 6.13 -1.85 5.23
N LYS A 20 6.24 -1.91 6.57
CA LYS A 20 5.17 -1.43 7.47
C LYS A 20 4.96 0.09 7.40
N SER A 21 5.91 0.83 6.82
CA SER A 21 5.79 2.27 6.57
C SER A 21 5.30 2.62 5.15
N LEU A 22 4.86 1.64 4.35
CA LEU A 22 4.09 1.91 3.14
C LEU A 22 2.63 2.09 3.56
N VAL A 23 2.20 3.35 3.65
CA VAL A 23 0.85 3.76 4.06
C VAL A 23 -0.26 3.08 3.26
N TYR A 24 0.07 2.58 2.06
CA TYR A 24 -0.84 1.91 1.14
C TYR A 24 -0.26 0.58 0.68
N GLN A 25 -1.01 -0.51 0.85
CA GLN A 25 -0.65 -1.83 0.35
C GLN A 25 -1.46 -2.20 -0.89
N ALA A 26 -0.92 -3.09 -1.72
CA ALA A 26 -1.70 -3.68 -2.80
C ALA A 26 -2.88 -4.48 -2.20
N GLY A 27 -4.10 -4.06 -2.52
CA GLY A 27 -5.35 -4.58 -1.95
C GLY A 27 -6.07 -3.58 -1.06
N ASP A 28 -5.40 -2.50 -0.61
CA ASP A 28 -6.03 -1.44 0.18
C ASP A 28 -7.11 -0.72 -0.61
N TRP A 29 -8.05 -0.14 0.13
CA TRP A 29 -9.08 0.71 -0.44
C TRP A 29 -8.75 2.16 -0.13
N VAL A 30 -8.81 2.99 -1.16
CA VAL A 30 -8.59 4.42 -1.05
C VAL A 30 -9.77 5.15 -1.61
N LYS A 31 -10.14 6.26 -0.95
CA LYS A 31 -11.19 7.14 -1.42
C LYS A 31 -10.55 8.37 -2.04
N SER A 32 -10.89 8.67 -3.28
CA SER A 32 -10.54 9.93 -3.91
C SER A 32 -11.21 11.08 -3.17
N THR A 33 -10.45 12.06 -2.71
CA THR A 33 -10.99 13.25 -2.04
C THR A 33 -11.66 14.19 -3.03
N GLU A 34 -11.20 14.18 -4.29
CA GLU A 34 -11.76 15.00 -5.37
C GLU A 34 -13.12 14.48 -5.84
N SER A 35 -13.22 13.19 -6.14
CA SER A 35 -14.45 12.60 -6.71
C SER A 35 -15.31 11.86 -5.68
N GLY A 36 -14.78 11.61 -4.48
CA GLY A 36 -15.44 10.78 -3.46
C GLY A 36 -15.47 9.27 -3.79
N GLU A 37 -14.87 8.87 -4.92
CA GLU A 37 -14.91 7.51 -5.42
C GLU A 37 -13.94 6.59 -4.69
N ILE A 38 -14.35 5.34 -4.49
CA ILE A 38 -13.53 4.33 -3.85
C ILE A 38 -12.82 3.49 -4.91
N TRP A 39 -11.52 3.34 -4.74
CA TRP A 39 -10.65 2.61 -5.65
C TRP A 39 -9.79 1.60 -4.88
N GLN A 40 -9.47 0.49 -5.52
CA GLN A 40 -8.61 -0.53 -4.94
C GLN A 40 -7.17 -0.29 -5.36
N VAL A 41 -6.26 -0.11 -4.40
CA VAL A 41 -4.83 0.00 -4.63
C VAL A 41 -4.32 -1.33 -5.18
N ARG A 42 -3.65 -1.27 -6.32
CA ARG A 42 -2.99 -2.42 -6.95
C ARG A 42 -1.49 -2.37 -6.72
N ASN A 43 -0.92 -1.18 -6.81
CA ASN A 43 0.49 -0.96 -6.56
C ASN A 43 0.69 0.45 -6.02
N PHE A 44 1.66 0.60 -5.13
CA PHE A 44 2.05 1.90 -4.61
C PHE A 44 3.53 2.09 -4.88
N ASP A 45 3.87 3.21 -5.52
CA ASP A 45 5.24 3.55 -5.87
C ASP A 45 5.90 4.49 -4.85
N GLY A 46 5.19 4.88 -3.77
CA GLY A 46 5.66 5.84 -2.75
C GLY A 46 5.01 7.23 -2.86
N GLU A 47 4.60 7.61 -4.06
CA GLU A 47 3.93 8.89 -4.35
C GLU A 47 2.62 8.68 -5.12
N TRP A 48 2.64 7.75 -6.07
CA TRP A 48 1.50 7.39 -6.90
C TRP A 48 0.94 6.03 -6.56
N LEU A 49 -0.38 5.98 -6.47
CA LEU A 49 -1.17 4.79 -6.24
C LEU A 49 -1.75 4.36 -7.57
N SER A 50 -1.26 3.24 -8.10
CA SER A 50 -1.95 2.55 -9.17
C SER A 50 -3.18 1.90 -8.57
N VAL A 51 -4.35 2.43 -8.91
CA VAL A 51 -5.62 1.91 -8.44
C VAL A 51 -6.39 1.25 -9.58
N LYS A 52 -7.23 0.29 -9.25
CA LYS A 52 -8.19 -0.27 -10.19
C LYS A 52 -9.60 -0.20 -9.62
N ARG A 53 -10.57 -0.07 -10.50
CA ARG A 53 -11.98 -0.22 -10.19
C ARG A 53 -12.67 -0.87 -11.38
N ASP A 54 -13.36 -1.98 -11.12
CA ASP A 54 -13.96 -2.81 -12.16
C ASP A 54 -12.94 -3.16 -13.24
N ASN A 55 -13.08 -2.56 -14.43
CA ASN A 55 -12.20 -2.75 -15.58
C ASN A 55 -11.40 -1.50 -15.97
N LYS A 56 -11.37 -0.49 -15.09
CA LYS A 56 -10.61 0.75 -15.25
C LYS A 56 -9.40 0.74 -14.32
N ILE A 57 -8.27 1.20 -14.85
CA ILE A 57 -7.05 1.42 -14.09
C ILE A 57 -6.83 2.93 -14.05
N GLY A 58 -6.59 3.45 -12.86
CA GLY A 58 -6.27 4.85 -12.61
C GLY A 58 -4.96 4.98 -11.84
N SER A 59 -4.34 6.13 -11.93
CA SER A 59 -3.22 6.51 -11.08
C SER A 59 -3.68 7.70 -10.26
N LEU A 60 -3.67 7.55 -8.94
CA LEU A 60 -4.06 8.60 -8.01
C LEU A 60 -2.85 9.02 -7.19
N HIS A 61 -2.72 10.32 -6.94
CA HIS A 61 -1.66 10.79 -6.07
C HIS A 61 -2.04 10.55 -4.60
N LYS A 62 -1.07 10.19 -3.76
CA LYS A 62 -1.30 9.92 -2.32
C LYS A 62 -1.96 11.06 -1.54
N SER A 63 -1.90 12.29 -2.06
CA SER A 63 -2.49 13.48 -1.44
C SER A 63 -3.92 13.75 -1.89
N GLU A 64 -4.36 13.09 -2.97
CA GLU A 64 -5.71 13.20 -3.55
C GLU A 64 -6.58 12.01 -3.14
N VAL A 65 -6.04 11.16 -2.26
CA VAL A 65 -6.73 10.01 -1.73
C VAL A 65 -6.49 9.87 -0.25
N GLU A 66 -7.49 9.35 0.42
CA GLU A 66 -7.42 8.97 1.82
C GLU A 66 -7.51 7.46 1.91
N LEU A 67 -6.59 6.87 2.69
CA LEU A 67 -6.67 5.46 3.04
C LEU A 67 -7.95 5.26 3.84
N ILE A 68 -8.87 4.47 3.29
CA ILE A 68 -10.03 4.01 4.03
C ILE A 68 -9.69 2.60 4.53
N GLN A 69 -9.24 2.51 5.77
CA GLN A 69 -9.38 1.25 6.50
C GLN A 69 -10.88 1.06 6.64
N GLN A 70 -11.48 0.26 5.77
CA GLN A 70 -12.82 -0.24 6.04
C GLN A 70 -12.80 -0.79 7.46
N GLU A 71 -13.44 -0.09 8.39
CA GLU A 71 -14.03 -0.73 9.55
C GLU A 71 -15.03 -1.75 9.00
N ILE A 72 -14.55 -2.94 8.65
CA ILE A 72 -15.39 -4.12 8.62
C ILE A 72 -15.49 -4.61 10.07
N ALA A 73 -16.25 -3.87 10.86
CA ALA A 73 -16.95 -4.28 12.07
C ALA A 73 -17.69 -3.01 12.53
N ALA A 74 -18.93 -2.74 12.09
CA ALA A 74 -20.16 -3.42 12.55
C ALA A 74 -20.29 -3.40 14.08
#